data_AF-A0A1C3NRZ5-F1
#
_entry.id   AF-A0A1C3NRZ5-F1
#
_cell.length_a   1.000
_cell.length_b   1.000
_cell.length_c   1.000
_cell.angle_alpha   90.00
_cell.angle_beta   90.00
_cell.angle_gamma   90.00
#
_symmetry.space_group_name_H-M   'P 1'
#
loop_
_entity.id
_entity.type
_entity.pdbx_description
1 polymer ?
#
loop_
_entity_poly.entity_id
_entity_poly.type
_entity_poly.pdbx_seq_one_letter_code
_entity_poly.pdbx_strand_id
1 'polypeptide(L)'
;MQVITSTLLQEQDRRTLGDALVNVSGVTPTRSDENLFIPPIVRGFPAEVYLDGLPLFAGNQQAYDPTGMVGIASIAVLKGPSATLYGRGLGTPLGGVINIESERPEPTALSGYAALRAGSVSTWNPYADINLPLSPNVAARISAEYQRNDSWIDEVHGERWSLQPSLLFQLTPDTDRSQVDG
;
A
#
# COMPACT_ATOMS: atom_id res chain seq x y z
N MET A 1 1.04 0.37 -18.88
CA MET A 1 0.57 0.36 -17.49
C MET A 1 0.54 -1.09 -17.03
N GLN A 2 1.00 -1.39 -15.82
CA GLN A 2 0.92 -2.72 -15.24
C GLN A 2 0.18 -2.61 -13.90
N VAL A 3 -0.77 -3.51 -13.65
CA VAL A 3 -1.59 -3.51 -12.42
C VAL A 3 -1.37 -4.84 -11.70
N ILE A 4 -1.10 -4.76 -10.40
CA ILE A 4 -1.03 -5.89 -9.48
C ILE A 4 -2.32 -5.86 -8.65
N THR A 5 -3.08 -6.94 -8.64
CA THR A 5 -4.36 -7.04 -7.92
C THR A 5 -4.20 -7.60 -6.51
N SER A 6 -5.15 -7.33 -5.63
CA SER A 6 -5.20 -7.87 -4.27
C SER A 6 -5.15 -9.39 -4.23
N THR A 7 -5.80 -10.08 -5.17
CA THR A 7 -5.70 -11.55 -5.31
C THR A 7 -4.27 -12.01 -5.50
N LEU A 8 -3.51 -11.36 -6.39
CA LEU A 8 -2.11 -11.71 -6.64
C LEU A 8 -1.21 -11.38 -5.44
N LEU A 9 -1.47 -10.28 -4.74
CA LEU A 9 -0.76 -9.91 -3.52
C LEU A 9 -0.94 -10.97 -2.41
N GLN A 10 -2.17 -11.45 -2.25
CA GLN A 10 -2.52 -12.48 -1.27
C GLN A 10 -1.94 -13.85 -1.64
N GLU A 11 -2.10 -14.29 -2.90
CA GLU A 11 -1.56 -15.58 -3.38
C GLU A 11 -0.04 -15.67 -3.25
N GLN A 12 0.66 -14.55 -3.42
CA GLN A 12 2.11 -14.49 -3.34
C GLN A 12 2.65 -14.11 -1.96
N ASP A 13 1.78 -14.00 -0.95
CA ASP A 13 2.15 -13.61 0.42
C ASP A 13 3.04 -12.36 0.48
N ARG A 14 2.77 -11.36 -0.38
CA ARG A 14 3.64 -10.18 -0.52
C ARG A 14 3.57 -9.36 0.76
N ARG A 15 4.74 -9.02 1.29
CA ARG A 15 4.87 -8.40 2.63
C ARG A 15 5.04 -6.89 2.56
N THR A 16 5.54 -6.41 1.44
CA THR A 16 5.89 -5.01 1.21
C THR A 16 5.63 -4.61 -0.24
N LEU A 17 5.57 -3.30 -0.48
CA LEU A 17 5.56 -2.74 -1.83
C LEU A 17 6.75 -3.23 -2.66
N GLY A 18 7.93 -3.33 -2.05
CA GLY A 18 9.14 -3.83 -2.72
C GLY A 18 8.95 -5.25 -3.24
N ASP A 19 8.40 -6.14 -2.40
CA ASP A 19 8.09 -7.52 -2.78
C ASP A 19 7.03 -7.60 -3.88
N ALA A 20 6.02 -6.72 -3.87
CA ALA A 20 5.00 -6.69 -4.91
C ALA A 20 5.58 -6.26 -6.26
N LEU A 21 6.51 -5.31 -6.25
CA LEU A 21 7.12 -4.74 -7.45
C LEU A 21 8.17 -5.63 -8.14
N VAL A 22 8.68 -6.70 -7.49
CA VAL A 22 9.68 -7.59 -8.10
C VAL A 22 9.22 -8.23 -9.41
N ASN A 23 7.90 -8.41 -9.57
CA ASN A 23 7.30 -8.99 -10.79
C ASN A 23 6.98 -7.94 -11.86
N VAL A 24 7.31 -6.67 -11.62
CA VAL A 24 7.05 -5.58 -12.56
C VAL A 24 8.29 -5.34 -13.41
N SER A 25 8.20 -5.66 -14.70
CA SER A 25 9.33 -5.52 -15.63
C SER A 25 9.81 -4.06 -15.72
N GLY A 26 11.12 -3.85 -15.59
CA GLY A 26 11.74 -2.52 -15.66
C GLY A 26 11.52 -1.67 -14.41
N VAL A 27 11.18 -2.30 -13.27
CA VAL A 27 11.17 -1.68 -11.95
C VAL A 27 12.26 -2.31 -11.09
N THR A 28 13.04 -1.46 -10.43
CA THR A 28 13.92 -1.85 -9.33
C THR A 28 13.23 -1.41 -8.04
N PRO A 29 12.70 -2.36 -7.24
CA PRO A 29 12.07 -2.04 -5.98
C PRO A 29 13.07 -1.52 -4.96
N THR A 30 12.58 -0.73 -4.00
CA THR A 30 13.31 -0.45 -2.76
C THR A 30 13.22 -1.67 -1.86
N ARG A 31 14.32 -2.03 -1.21
CA ARG A 31 14.32 -3.13 -0.25
C ARG A 31 14.10 -2.59 1.16
N SER A 32 13.19 -3.21 1.89
CA SER A 32 12.78 -2.78 3.23
C SER A 32 13.82 -3.09 4.31
N ASP A 33 14.69 -4.07 4.09
CA ASP A 33 15.82 -4.43 4.96
C ASP A 33 16.96 -3.41 4.95
N GLU A 34 17.03 -2.57 3.91
CA GLU A 34 18.11 -1.60 3.76
C GLU A 34 17.73 -0.21 4.35
N ASN A 35 16.45 0.09 4.63
CA ASN A 35 15.93 1.39 5.11
C ASN A 35 16.62 2.62 4.48
N LEU A 36 17.04 2.47 3.22
CA LEU A 36 17.67 3.53 2.46
C LEU A 36 16.52 4.35 1.87
N PHE A 37 16.54 5.66 2.08
CA PHE A 37 15.58 6.65 1.55
C PHE A 37 15.60 6.75 0.00
N ILE A 38 15.70 5.62 -0.70
CA ILE A 38 15.84 5.51 -2.13
C ILE A 38 14.46 5.17 -2.71
N PRO A 39 13.88 6.04 -3.54
CA PRO A 39 12.63 5.75 -4.21
C PRO A 39 12.79 4.58 -5.19
N PRO A 40 11.72 3.82 -5.47
CA PRO A 40 11.75 2.80 -6.51
C PRO A 40 12.18 3.40 -7.85
N ILE A 41 13.01 2.65 -8.58
CA ILE A 41 13.51 3.09 -9.89
C ILE A 41 12.68 2.40 -10.98
N VAL A 42 12.18 3.17 -11.94
CA VAL A 42 11.44 2.66 -13.10
C VAL A 42 12.18 3.09 -14.36
N ARG A 43 12.58 2.12 -15.19
CA ARG A 43 13.36 2.34 -16.43
C ARG A 43 14.63 3.19 -16.22
N GLY A 44 15.29 3.04 -15.07
CA GLY A 44 16.54 3.75 -14.76
C GLY A 44 16.37 5.14 -14.13
N PHE A 45 15.14 5.58 -13.87
CA PHE A 45 14.85 6.87 -13.23
C PHE A 45 14.00 6.70 -11.97
N PRO A 46 14.16 7.56 -10.94
CA PRO A 46 13.27 7.58 -9.79
C PRO A 46 11.80 7.72 -10.19
N ALA A 47 10.92 6.95 -9.57
CA ALA A 47 9.47 7.09 -9.67
C ALA A 47 8.88 7.69 -8.39
N GLU A 48 7.77 8.38 -8.53
CA GLU A 48 6.98 8.87 -7.39
C GLU A 48 5.98 7.80 -6.94
N VAL A 49 5.79 7.68 -5.63
CA VAL A 49 4.80 6.77 -5.03
C VAL A 49 3.59 7.57 -4.57
N TYR A 50 2.41 7.10 -4.95
CA TYR A 50 1.12 7.69 -4.63
C TYR A 50 0.29 6.69 -3.83
N LEU A 51 -0.52 7.20 -2.89
CA LEU A 51 -1.56 6.44 -2.18
C LEU A 51 -2.91 7.08 -2.51
N ASP A 52 -3.83 6.30 -3.07
CA ASP A 52 -5.17 6.74 -3.47
C ASP A 52 -5.16 8.00 -4.35
N GLY A 53 -4.14 8.13 -5.22
CA GLY A 53 -3.96 9.27 -6.12
C GLY A 53 -3.32 10.51 -5.49
N LEU A 54 -2.90 10.45 -4.22
CA LEU A 54 -2.16 11.51 -3.53
C LEU A 54 -0.66 11.17 -3.41
N PRO A 55 0.25 12.12 -3.67
CA PRO A 55 1.68 11.86 -3.56
C PRO A 55 2.09 11.64 -2.09
N LEU A 56 2.86 10.57 -1.84
CA LEU A 56 3.46 10.33 -0.53
C LEU A 56 4.75 11.17 -0.40
N PHE A 57 4.75 12.14 0.52
CA PHE A 57 5.91 12.99 0.77
C PHE A 57 6.86 12.35 1.79
N ALA A 58 8.17 12.46 1.54
CA ALA A 58 9.24 11.82 2.30
C ALA A 58 9.26 12.10 3.81
N GLY A 59 8.62 13.18 4.30
CA GLY A 59 8.49 13.47 5.73
C GLY A 59 7.59 12.46 6.48
N ASN A 60 6.69 11.80 5.76
CA ASN A 60 5.75 10.83 6.30
C ASN A 60 6.27 9.39 6.17
N GLN A 61 7.36 9.15 5.43
CA GLN A 61 7.90 7.80 5.22
C GLN A 61 8.49 7.16 6.48
N GLN A 62 8.72 7.93 7.55
CA GLN A 62 9.11 7.40 8.86
C GLN A 62 7.92 6.95 9.72
N ALA A 63 6.71 7.45 9.44
CA ALA A 63 5.46 7.03 10.08
C ALA A 63 4.66 6.05 9.21
N TYR A 64 4.93 6.08 7.91
CA TYR A 64 4.47 5.17 6.88
C TYR A 64 5.69 4.52 6.24
N ASP A 65 6.11 3.36 6.74
CA ASP A 65 6.51 2.32 5.79
C ASP A 65 5.28 2.14 4.89
N PRO A 66 5.29 2.60 3.62
CA PRO A 66 4.07 2.63 2.86
C PRO A 66 3.73 1.17 2.56
N THR A 67 2.81 0.69 3.37
CA THR A 67 1.87 -0.39 3.11
C THR A 67 2.43 -1.77 3.42
N GLY A 68 2.12 -2.23 4.63
CA GLY A 68 1.61 -3.59 4.73
C GLY A 68 0.63 -3.86 3.58
N MET A 69 0.73 -5.01 2.92
CA MET A 69 -0.10 -5.33 1.75
C MET A 69 -1.55 -5.71 2.12
N VAL A 70 -1.89 -5.50 3.38
CA VAL A 70 -3.20 -5.73 3.97
C VAL A 70 -4.07 -4.52 3.66
N GLY A 71 -5.29 -4.74 3.18
CA GLY A 71 -6.20 -3.65 2.80
C GLY A 71 -5.86 -2.94 1.49
N ILE A 72 -4.94 -3.48 0.66
CA ILE A 72 -4.62 -2.92 -0.65
C ILE A 72 -5.39 -3.65 -1.75
N ALA A 73 -6.15 -2.89 -2.54
CA ALA A 73 -6.94 -3.39 -3.67
C ALA A 73 -6.07 -3.60 -4.90
N SER A 74 -5.18 -2.63 -5.20
CA SER A 74 -4.29 -2.75 -6.34
C SER A 74 -3.04 -1.86 -6.25
N ILE A 75 -2.02 -2.20 -7.04
CA ILE A 75 -0.85 -1.36 -7.29
C ILE A 75 -0.73 -1.16 -8.79
N ALA A 76 -0.82 0.09 -9.24
CA ALA A 76 -0.71 0.47 -10.63
C ALA A 76 0.64 1.15 -10.90
N VAL A 77 1.41 0.59 -11.84
CA VAL A 77 2.69 1.14 -12.28
C VAL A 77 2.55 1.77 -13.66
N LEU A 78 2.70 3.09 -13.70
CA LEU A 78 2.76 3.90 -14.91
C LEU A 78 4.22 4.22 -15.23
N LYS A 79 4.73 3.66 -16.33
CA LYS A 79 6.13 3.77 -16.72
C LYS A 79 6.31 4.95 -17.69
N GLY A 80 7.17 5.90 -17.34
CA GLY A 80 7.47 7.09 -18.15
C GLY A 80 6.68 8.33 -17.74
N PRO A 81 6.86 9.46 -18.44
CA PRO A 81 6.30 10.76 -18.04
C PRO A 81 4.78 10.73 -17.94
N SER A 82 4.25 10.87 -16.72
CA SER A 82 2.82 10.80 -16.39
C SER A 82 2.24 12.13 -15.90
N ALA A 83 2.95 13.25 -16.15
CA ALA A 83 2.58 14.59 -15.68
C ALA A 83 1.18 15.06 -16.13
N THR A 84 0.66 14.53 -17.24
CA THR A 84 -0.68 14.86 -17.73
C THR A 84 -1.79 14.30 -16.83
N LEU A 85 -1.56 13.19 -16.12
CA LEU A 85 -2.56 12.51 -15.30
C LEU A 85 -2.37 12.73 -13.79
N TYR A 86 -1.12 12.82 -13.32
CA TYR A 86 -0.80 12.90 -11.88
C TYR A 86 -0.23 14.26 -11.46
N GLY A 87 -0.22 15.24 -12.38
CA GLY A 87 0.36 16.57 -12.17
C GLY A 87 1.90 16.55 -12.12
N ARG A 88 2.49 17.70 -11.76
CA ARG A 88 3.90 17.79 -11.39
C ARG A 88 3.95 17.60 -9.87
N GLY A 89 4.25 16.40 -9.38
CA GLY A 89 4.49 16.16 -7.96
C GLY A 89 5.73 16.93 -7.48
N LEU A 90 6.83 16.24 -7.25
CA LEU A 90 8.16 16.87 -7.04
C LEU A 90 8.85 17.22 -8.36
N GLY A 91 8.23 16.87 -9.49
CA GLY A 91 8.66 17.15 -10.85
C GLY A 91 7.83 16.36 -11.86
N THR A 92 8.34 16.17 -13.08
CA THR A 92 7.83 15.13 -13.98
C THR A 92 8.83 13.98 -13.91
N PRO A 93 8.71 13.04 -12.95
CA PRO A 93 9.65 11.94 -12.82
C PRO A 93 9.71 11.17 -14.13
N LEU A 94 10.90 11.03 -14.70
CA LEU A 94 11.11 10.28 -15.94
C LEU A 94 10.79 8.78 -15.77
N GLY A 95 10.83 8.28 -14.52
CA GLY A 95 10.44 6.92 -14.16
C GLY A 95 8.92 6.71 -14.20
N GLY A 96 8.15 7.77 -13.94
CA GLY A 96 6.69 7.74 -13.86
C GLY A 96 6.18 7.60 -12.43
N VAL A 97 5.05 6.91 -12.27
CA VAL A 97 4.26 6.86 -11.03
C VAL A 97 3.93 5.42 -10.64
N ILE A 98 4.01 5.13 -9.35
CA ILE A 98 3.49 3.92 -8.71
C ILE A 98 2.34 4.35 -7.82
N ASN A 99 1.10 4.00 -8.17
CA ASN A 99 -0.08 4.31 -7.38
C ASN A 99 -0.56 3.07 -6.63
N ILE A 100 -0.66 3.18 -5.31
CA ILE A 100 -1.25 2.17 -4.43
C ILE A 100 -2.71 2.57 -4.22
N GLU A 101 -3.63 1.65 -4.41
CA GLU A 101 -5.06 1.86 -4.20
C GLU A 101 -5.55 0.97 -3.05
N SER A 102 -6.12 1.61 -2.02
CA SER A 102 -6.66 0.96 -0.84
C SER A 102 -8.03 0.33 -1.14
N GLU A 103 -8.35 -0.77 -0.45
CA GLU A 103 -9.69 -1.33 -0.44
C GLU A 103 -10.68 -0.30 0.13
N ARG A 104 -11.77 -0.03 -0.61
CA ARG A 104 -12.77 0.95 -0.19
C ARG A 104 -13.80 0.31 0.76
N PRO A 105 -14.37 1.08 1.71
CA PRO A 105 -15.52 0.61 2.47
C PRO A 105 -16.72 0.35 1.56
N GLU A 106 -17.49 -0.69 1.86
CA GLU A 106 -18.70 -1.05 1.12
C GLU A 106 -19.90 -1.10 2.07
N PRO A 107 -21.01 -0.38 1.79
CA PRO A 107 -22.18 -0.32 2.68
C PRO A 107 -23.12 -1.50 2.50
N THR A 108 -22.80 -2.44 1.60
CA THR A 108 -23.68 -3.54 1.21
C THR A 108 -23.53 -4.78 2.08
N ALA A 109 -22.33 -5.04 2.62
CA ALA A 109 -22.06 -6.26 3.38
C ALA A 109 -20.93 -6.11 4.40
N LEU A 110 -21.12 -6.73 5.58
CA LEU A 110 -20.04 -6.98 6.54
C LEU A 110 -19.11 -8.03 5.94
N SER A 111 -17.83 -7.71 5.86
CA SER A 111 -16.80 -8.62 5.34
C SER A 111 -15.47 -8.35 6.04
N GLY A 112 -14.56 -9.31 5.93
CA GLY A 112 -13.23 -9.16 6.49
C GLY A 112 -12.57 -10.48 6.83
N TYR A 113 -11.33 -10.40 7.27
CA TYR A 113 -10.54 -11.53 7.72
C TYR A 113 -9.55 -11.10 8.80
N ALA A 114 -9.08 -12.09 9.54
CA ALA A 114 -7.92 -11.97 10.42
C ALA A 114 -7.03 -13.19 10.18
N ALA A 115 -5.73 -12.97 10.17
CA ALA A 115 -4.75 -13.99 9.89
C ALA A 115 -3.46 -13.75 10.66
N LEU A 116 -2.63 -14.78 10.75
CA LEU A 116 -1.33 -14.74 11.39
C LEU A 116 -0.31 -15.39 10.47
N ARG A 117 0.76 -14.67 10.18
CA ARG A 117 1.95 -15.17 9.50
C ARG A 117 3.06 -15.40 10.53
N ALA A 118 3.69 -16.57 10.48
CA ALA A 118 4.86 -16.88 11.30
C ALA A 118 5.87 -17.69 10.49
N GLY A 119 7.18 -17.55 10.75
CA GLY A 119 8.19 -18.21 9.92
C GLY A 119 9.64 -18.01 10.34
N SER A 120 10.55 -18.13 9.36
CA SER A 120 11.99 -17.96 9.53
C SER A 120 12.37 -16.65 10.20
N VAL A 121 13.58 -16.57 10.77
CA VAL A 121 14.09 -15.39 11.49
C VAL A 121 13.10 -14.86 12.53
N SER A 122 12.51 -15.78 13.30
CA SER A 122 11.55 -15.45 14.38
C SER A 122 10.39 -14.56 13.91
N THR A 123 9.96 -14.67 12.65
CA THR A 123 8.91 -13.80 12.10
C THR A 123 7.58 -14.09 12.78
N TRP A 124 6.93 -13.05 13.28
CA TRP A 124 5.56 -13.07 13.81
C TRP A 124 4.78 -11.85 13.32
N ASN A 125 3.66 -12.09 12.66
CA ASN A 125 2.96 -11.06 11.92
C ASN A 125 1.44 -11.29 11.87
N PRO A 126 0.70 -10.83 12.89
CA PRO A 126 -0.76 -10.78 12.85
C PRO A 126 -1.25 -9.64 11.95
N TYR A 127 -2.34 -9.88 11.25
CA TYR A 127 -2.99 -8.87 10.43
C TYR A 127 -4.49 -9.12 10.27
N ALA A 128 -5.24 -8.05 10.03
CA ALA A 128 -6.67 -8.10 9.84
C ALA A 128 -7.14 -6.97 8.93
N ASP A 129 -8.28 -7.20 8.29
CA ASP A 129 -8.95 -6.24 7.44
C ASP A 129 -10.45 -6.45 7.54
N ILE A 130 -11.18 -5.41 7.94
CA ILE A 130 -12.59 -5.50 8.31
C ILE A 130 -13.35 -4.36 7.64
N ASN A 131 -14.38 -4.70 6.87
CA ASN A 131 -15.37 -3.78 6.33
C ASN A 131 -16.67 -3.86 7.13
N LEU A 132 -17.16 -2.72 7.59
CA LEU A 132 -18.33 -2.59 8.43
C LEU A 132 -19.34 -1.61 7.83
N PRO A 133 -20.45 -2.10 7.25
CA PRO A 133 -21.60 -1.26 6.94
C PRO A 133 -22.21 -0.70 8.23
N LEU A 134 -22.21 0.62 8.37
CA LEU A 134 -22.82 1.33 9.50
C LEU A 134 -24.27 1.72 9.19
N SER A 135 -24.58 1.96 7.91
CA SER A 135 -25.93 2.20 7.38
C SER A 135 -25.94 1.94 5.87
N PRO A 136 -27.09 1.98 5.17
CA PRO A 136 -27.15 1.79 3.71
C PRO A 136 -26.25 2.74 2.90
N ASN A 137 -25.88 3.88 3.49
CA ASN A 137 -25.09 4.93 2.85
C ASN A 137 -23.78 5.22 3.58
N VAL A 138 -23.46 4.49 4.63
CA VAL A 138 -22.26 4.74 5.46
C VAL A 138 -21.57 3.42 5.75
N ALA A 139 -20.28 3.35 5.46
CA ALA A 139 -19.45 2.19 5.74
C ALA A 139 -18.08 2.61 6.23
N ALA A 140 -17.54 1.87 7.19
CA ALA A 140 -16.17 2.03 7.66
C ALA A 140 -15.36 0.80 7.26
N ARG A 141 -14.08 0.98 6.95
CA ARG A 141 -13.13 -0.13 6.81
C ARG A 141 -11.90 0.16 7.65
N ILE A 142 -11.32 -0.88 8.22
CA ILE A 142 -10.07 -0.79 8.96
C ILE A 142 -9.18 -1.98 8.59
N SER A 143 -7.97 -1.67 8.15
CA SER A 143 -6.92 -2.64 7.89
C SER A 143 -5.76 -2.39 8.85
N ALA A 144 -5.20 -3.45 9.41
CA ALA A 144 -4.13 -3.36 10.39
C ALA A 144 -3.18 -4.54 10.25
N GLU A 145 -1.89 -4.26 10.44
CA GLU A 145 -0.83 -5.26 10.43
C GLU A 145 0.22 -4.88 11.47
N TYR A 146 0.76 -5.90 12.16
CA TYR A 146 1.95 -5.78 12.99
C TYR A 146 2.91 -6.87 12.59
N GLN A 147 4.20 -6.58 12.41
CA GLN A 147 5.23 -7.58 12.16
C GLN A 147 6.43 -7.32 13.05
N ARG A 148 6.93 -8.40 13.65
CA ARG A 148 8.25 -8.48 14.25
C ARG A 148 9.02 -9.62 13.58
N ASN A 149 10.30 -9.41 13.31
CA ASN A 149 11.21 -10.45 12.84
C ASN A 149 12.65 -10.09 13.19
N ASP A 150 13.50 -11.10 13.31
CA ASP A 150 14.95 -10.93 13.34
C ASP A 150 15.50 -10.79 11.91
N SER A 151 16.79 -10.50 11.80
CA SER A 151 17.53 -10.50 10.54
C SER A 151 18.49 -11.68 10.47
N TRP A 152 18.98 -11.95 9.26
CA TRP A 152 20.15 -12.81 9.05
C TRP A 152 21.46 -12.09 9.41
N ILE A 153 21.42 -10.77 9.59
CA ILE A 153 22.50 -9.96 10.14
C ILE A 153 22.35 -9.91 11.66
N ASP A 154 23.40 -10.27 12.39
CA ASP A 154 23.42 -10.22 13.85
C ASP A 154 23.11 -8.80 14.37
N GLU A 155 22.37 -8.71 15.47
CA GLU A 155 21.92 -7.45 16.13
C GLU A 155 20.96 -6.56 15.30
N VAL A 156 20.47 -7.02 14.15
CA VAL A 156 19.43 -6.33 13.38
C VAL A 156 18.08 -6.97 13.63
N HIS A 157 17.16 -6.19 14.19
CA HIS A 157 15.76 -6.57 14.40
C HIS A 157 14.82 -5.69 13.57
N GLY A 158 13.81 -6.32 13.00
CA GLY A 158 12.73 -5.68 12.27
C GLY A 158 11.46 -5.61 13.12
N GLU A 159 10.88 -4.42 13.21
CA GLU A 159 9.55 -4.21 13.77
C GLU A 159 8.83 -3.18 12.92
N ARG A 160 7.65 -3.54 12.41
CA ARG A 160 6.80 -2.66 11.60
C ARG A 160 5.35 -2.83 11.99
N TRP A 161 4.58 -1.77 11.86
CA TRP A 161 3.14 -1.81 12.04
C TRP A 161 2.49 -0.85 11.05
N SER A 162 1.23 -1.13 10.72
CA SER A 162 0.47 -0.31 9.79
C SER A 162 -1.00 -0.31 10.18
N LEU A 163 -1.66 0.83 10.00
CA LEU A 163 -3.07 1.03 10.27
C LEU A 163 -3.65 1.89 9.15
N GLN A 164 -4.74 1.42 8.54
CA GLN A 164 -5.44 2.12 7.46
C GLN A 164 -6.93 2.18 7.79
N PRO A 165 -7.40 3.26 8.44
CA PRO A 165 -8.82 3.52 8.61
C PRO A 165 -9.39 4.23 7.38
N SER A 166 -10.60 3.88 6.97
CA SER A 166 -11.33 4.60 5.92
C SER A 166 -12.82 4.62 6.18
N LEU A 167 -13.48 5.68 5.69
CA LEU A 167 -14.90 5.92 5.91
C LEU A 167 -15.55 6.42 4.63
N LEU A 168 -16.70 5.83 4.32
CA LEU A 168 -17.53 6.14 3.17
C LEU A 168 -18.82 6.80 3.64
N PHE A 169 -19.18 7.93 3.00
CA PHE A 169 -20.48 8.58 3.16
C PHE A 169 -21.12 8.88 1.80
N GLN A 170 -22.24 8.23 1.51
CA GLN A 170 -23.03 8.45 0.29
C GLN A 170 -24.22 9.36 0.60
N LEU A 171 -24.10 10.65 0.29
CA LEU A 171 -25.15 11.65 0.58
C LEU A 171 -26.34 11.55 -0.37
N THR A 172 -26.10 11.09 -1.60
CA THR A 172 -27.09 10.84 -2.66
C THR A 172 -26.54 9.73 -3.58
N PRO A 173 -27.38 9.01 -4.35
CA PRO A 173 -26.90 7.97 -5.29
C PRO A 173 -25.81 8.45 -6.26
N ASP A 174 -25.75 9.76 -6.54
CA ASP A 174 -24.80 10.39 -7.46
C ASP A 174 -23.61 11.10 -6.74
N THR A 175 -23.42 10.93 -5.43
CA THR A 175 -22.34 11.61 -4.70
C THR A 175 -21.64 10.68 -3.72
N ASP A 176 -20.45 10.22 -4.13
CA ASP A 176 -19.52 9.46 -3.31
C ASP A 176 -18.48 10.41 -2.67
N ARG A 177 -18.35 10.37 -1.34
CA ARG A 177 -17.23 10.96 -0.59
C ARG A 177 -16.59 9.88 0.27
N SER A 178 -15.42 9.42 -0.15
CA SER A 178 -14.51 8.63 0.68
C SER A 178 -13.52 9.56 1.38
N GLN A 179 -13.43 9.45 2.70
CA GLN A 179 -12.42 10.13 3.50
C GLN A 179 -11.45 9.07 4.02
N VAL A 180 -10.19 9.20 3.63
CA VAL A 180 -9.06 8.41 4.12
C VAL A 180 -8.24 9.37 4.98
N ASP A 181 -8.30 9.19 6.30
CA ASP A 181 -7.46 9.96 7.22
C ASP A 181 -6.10 9.23 7.30
N GLY A 182 -5.04 9.93 6.86
CA GLY A 182 -3.65 9.47 6.90
C GLY A 182 -2.78 10.16 7.94
#